data_AF-H8X4S3-F1
#
_entry.id   AF-H8X4S3-F1
#
_cell.length_a   1.000
_cell.length_b   1.000
_cell.length_c   1.000
_cell.angle_alpha   90.00
_cell.angle_beta   90.00
_cell.angle_gamma   90.00
#
_symmetry.space_group_name_H-M   'P 1'
#
loop_
_entity.id
_entity.type
_entity.pdbx_description
1 polymer ?
#
loop_
_entity_poly.entity_id
_entity_poly.type
_entity_poly.pdbx_seq_one_letter_code
_entity_poly.pdbx_strand_id
1 'polypeptide(L)'
;MFRRSKSTKPPSFHKQRGSTVRIQSPEPKLKNTKPKESPFVQELVLTGRPNWDKAPPQLKQRYKGIFLVLLSVPVIFITSFEMYQRLEGQSTKKIQQGEKLPNGGNRDFDEIEKYKVEKESVMYKLFGRDFFLDGFTSKTMKADNDDKNR
;
A
#
# COMPACT_ATOMS: atom_id res chain seq x y z
N MET A 1 -43.75 23.80 39.64
CA MET A 1 -42.53 23.42 38.90
C MET A 1 -42.38 21.90 38.94
N PHE A 2 -42.33 21.27 37.77
CA PHE A 2 -42.43 19.82 37.56
C PHE A 2 -41.13 19.09 37.90
N ARG A 3 -41.20 18.01 38.70
CA ARG A 3 -40.14 16.98 38.79
C ARG A 3 -40.51 15.81 37.88
N ARG A 4 -39.73 15.60 36.81
CA ARG A 4 -39.83 14.42 35.92
C ARG A 4 -39.14 13.23 36.59
N SER A 5 -39.88 12.19 36.98
CA SER A 5 -39.31 10.86 37.22
C SER A 5 -39.26 10.11 35.89
N LYS A 6 -38.08 9.61 35.51
CA LYS A 6 -37.93 8.70 34.36
C LYS A 6 -37.97 7.27 34.90
N SER A 7 -39.10 6.60 34.70
CA SER A 7 -39.28 5.16 34.92
C SER A 7 -38.64 4.39 33.76
N THR A 8 -37.49 3.76 33.98
CA THR A 8 -36.91 2.76 33.07
C THR A 8 -37.50 1.39 33.35
N LYS A 9 -38.57 1.02 32.64
CA LYS A 9 -38.98 -0.38 32.48
C LYS A 9 -38.41 -0.90 31.14
N PRO A 10 -37.71 -2.04 31.11
CA PRO A 10 -37.27 -2.64 29.86
C PRO A 10 -38.47 -3.23 29.08
N PRO A 11 -38.46 -3.23 27.74
CA PRO A 11 -39.54 -3.81 26.96
C PRO A 11 -39.57 -5.33 27.09
N SER A 12 -40.67 -5.86 27.61
CA SER A 12 -40.98 -7.29 27.61
C SER A 12 -41.53 -7.71 26.24
N PHE A 13 -40.70 -8.39 25.44
CA PHE A 13 -41.16 -9.14 24.28
C PHE A 13 -40.69 -10.60 24.38
N HIS A 14 -41.29 -11.35 25.30
CA HIS A 14 -41.34 -12.81 25.19
C HIS A 14 -42.75 -13.21 24.74
N LYS A 15 -42.93 -13.32 23.42
CA LYS A 15 -44.10 -13.98 22.85
C LYS A 15 -43.80 -15.48 22.84
N GLN A 16 -44.17 -16.18 23.91
CA GLN A 16 -44.32 -17.62 23.88
C GLN A 16 -45.42 -17.96 22.86
N ARG A 17 -45.06 -18.63 21.76
CA ARG A 17 -45.97 -19.49 21.03
C ARG A 17 -45.22 -20.77 20.68
N GLY A 18 -45.64 -21.84 21.31
CA GLY A 18 -45.31 -23.19 20.87
C GLY A 18 -45.84 -23.43 19.47
N SER A 19 -44.99 -23.97 18.62
CA SER A 19 -45.39 -24.80 17.50
C SER A 19 -44.23 -25.75 17.25
N THR A 20 -44.43 -27.00 17.63
CA THR A 20 -43.55 -28.12 17.33
C THR A 20 -43.53 -28.31 15.82
N VAL A 21 -42.67 -27.58 15.12
CA VAL A 21 -42.34 -27.90 13.73
C VAL A 21 -41.40 -29.09 13.80
N ARG A 22 -41.92 -30.26 13.46
CA ARG A 22 -41.14 -31.48 13.26
C ARG A 22 -40.21 -31.22 12.09
N ILE A 23 -38.97 -30.81 12.37
CA ILE A 23 -37.90 -30.71 11.38
C ILE A 23 -37.63 -32.13 10.91
N GLN A 24 -38.29 -32.56 9.84
CA GLN A 24 -37.74 -33.63 9.01
C GLN A 24 -36.50 -33.03 8.39
N SER A 25 -35.36 -33.29 9.02
CA SER A 25 -34.05 -33.03 8.45
C SER A 25 -33.96 -33.91 7.20
N PRO A 26 -33.98 -33.37 5.96
CA PRO A 26 -33.51 -34.18 4.86
C PRO A 26 -32.04 -34.41 5.14
N GLU A 27 -31.65 -35.66 5.36
CA GLU A 27 -30.23 -36.03 5.32
C GLU A 27 -29.63 -35.36 4.10
N PRO A 28 -28.61 -34.49 4.25
CA PRO A 28 -27.88 -34.02 3.10
C PRO A 28 -27.16 -35.26 2.58
N LYS A 29 -27.76 -35.92 1.57
CA LYS A 29 -27.02 -36.82 0.70
C LYS A 29 -25.93 -35.96 0.08
N LEU A 30 -24.77 -35.92 0.73
CA LEU A 30 -23.51 -35.48 0.18
C LEU A 30 -23.28 -36.40 -1.02
N LYS A 31 -23.85 -36.00 -2.16
CA LYS A 31 -23.38 -36.45 -3.45
C LYS A 31 -21.93 -35.99 -3.47
N ASN A 32 -21.01 -36.91 -3.22
CA ASN A 32 -19.61 -36.82 -3.61
C ASN A 32 -19.57 -36.77 -5.14
N THR A 33 -20.16 -35.73 -5.75
CA THR A 33 -19.79 -35.30 -7.08
C THR A 33 -18.38 -34.81 -6.95
N LYS A 34 -17.42 -35.68 -7.30
CA LYS A 34 -16.05 -35.28 -7.59
C LYS A 34 -16.14 -33.96 -8.38
N PRO A 35 -15.46 -32.89 -7.95
CA PRO A 35 -15.51 -31.63 -8.67
C PRO A 35 -15.15 -31.95 -10.12
N LYS A 36 -16.04 -31.59 -11.07
CA LYS A 36 -15.75 -31.77 -12.50
C LYS A 36 -14.44 -31.08 -12.77
N GLU A 37 -13.39 -31.86 -13.00
CA GLU A 37 -12.05 -31.32 -13.23
C GLU A 37 -12.13 -30.40 -14.43
N SER A 38 -11.69 -29.15 -14.27
CA SER A 38 -11.78 -28.17 -15.35
C SER A 38 -10.97 -28.66 -16.56
N PRO A 39 -11.41 -28.37 -17.80
CA PRO A 39 -10.69 -28.81 -19.00
C PRO A 39 -9.24 -28.32 -19.04
N PHE A 40 -8.96 -27.18 -18.39
CA PHE A 40 -7.61 -26.67 -18.16
C PHE A 40 -6.72 -27.63 -17.38
N VAL A 41 -7.23 -28.20 -16.27
CA VAL A 41 -6.46 -29.11 -15.40
C VAL A 41 -6.22 -30.43 -16.10
N GLN A 42 -7.21 -30.95 -16.83
CA GLN A 42 -7.05 -32.20 -17.59
C GLN A 42 -5.97 -32.07 -18.66
N GLU A 43 -5.97 -30.97 -19.43
CA GLU A 43 -4.94 -30.73 -20.44
C GLU A 43 -3.55 -30.49 -19.82
N LEU A 44 -3.48 -29.81 -18.67
CA LEU A 44 -2.23 -29.64 -17.94
C LEU A 44 -1.65 -30.98 -17.49
N VAL A 45 -2.48 -31.90 -16.99
CA VAL A 45 -2.06 -33.24 -16.55
C VAL A 45 -1.61 -34.10 -17.74
N LEU A 46 -2.31 -34.01 -18.87
CA LEU A 46 -2.01 -34.81 -20.06
C LEU A 46 -0.79 -34.30 -20.84
N THR A 47 -0.64 -32.99 -20.99
CA THR A 47 0.39 -32.38 -21.85
C THR A 47 1.59 -31.84 -21.09
N GLY A 48 1.46 -31.69 -19.76
CA GLY A 48 2.47 -31.03 -18.92
C GLY A 48 2.59 -29.52 -19.15
N ARG A 49 1.78 -28.92 -20.04
CA ARG A 49 1.83 -27.49 -20.37
C ARG A 49 0.48 -26.82 -20.08
N PRO A 50 0.46 -25.65 -19.42
CA PRO A 50 -0.78 -24.93 -19.19
C PRO A 50 -1.30 -24.29 -20.47
N ASN A 51 -2.50 -24.69 -20.92
CA ASN A 51 -3.21 -24.02 -21.99
C ASN A 51 -4.06 -22.87 -21.42
N TRP A 52 -3.49 -21.67 -21.38
CA TRP A 52 -4.15 -20.51 -20.79
C TRP A 52 -5.47 -20.13 -21.49
N ASP A 53 -5.71 -20.52 -22.73
CA ASP A 53 -6.97 -20.20 -23.41
C ASP A 53 -8.16 -20.91 -22.77
N LYS A 54 -7.96 -22.15 -22.31
CA LYS A 54 -8.98 -22.96 -21.63
C LYS A 54 -9.05 -22.71 -20.11
N ALA A 55 -8.19 -21.84 -19.57
CA ALA A 55 -8.17 -21.55 -18.14
C ALA A 55 -9.45 -20.79 -17.69
N PRO A 56 -10.07 -21.19 -16.57
CA PRO A 56 -11.18 -20.44 -15.98
C PRO A 56 -10.78 -18.98 -15.71
N PRO A 57 -11.70 -18.01 -15.88
CA PRO A 57 -11.40 -16.58 -15.70
C PRO A 57 -10.90 -16.26 -14.29
N GLN A 58 -11.41 -16.97 -13.28
CA GLN A 58 -10.99 -16.85 -11.87
C GLN A 58 -9.52 -17.24 -11.67
N LEU A 59 -9.05 -18.27 -12.39
CA LEU A 59 -7.66 -18.71 -12.31
C LEU A 59 -6.73 -17.70 -12.99
N LYS A 60 -7.13 -17.16 -14.15
CA LYS A 60 -6.39 -16.10 -14.84
C LYS A 60 -6.24 -14.85 -13.97
N GLN A 61 -7.31 -14.44 -13.29
CA GLN A 61 -7.29 -13.28 -12.40
C GLN A 61 -6.34 -13.50 -11.21
N ARG A 62 -6.42 -14.66 -10.56
CA ARG A 62 -5.50 -15.01 -9.44
C ARG A 62 -4.05 -15.05 -9.88
N TYR A 63 -3.77 -15.65 -11.05
CA TYR A 63 -2.42 -15.70 -11.60
C TYR A 63 -1.86 -14.30 -11.87
N LYS A 64 -2.64 -13.42 -12.53
CA LYS A 64 -2.23 -12.01 -12.74
C LYS A 64 -1.97 -11.29 -11.43
N GLY A 65 -2.79 -11.52 -10.40
CA GLY A 65 -2.58 -10.96 -9.07
C GLY A 65 -1.26 -11.41 -8.44
N ILE A 66 -1.01 -12.72 -8.41
CA ILE A 66 0.24 -13.29 -7.87
C ILE A 66 1.45 -12.78 -8.67
N PHE A 67 1.34 -12.73 -9.99
CA PHE A 67 2.40 -12.21 -10.86
C PHE A 67 2.75 -10.76 -10.51
N LEU A 68 1.75 -9.89 -10.33
CA LEU A 68 1.97 -8.49 -9.95
C LEU A 68 2.59 -8.36 -8.55
N VAL A 69 2.21 -9.23 -7.60
CA VAL A 69 2.84 -9.28 -6.27
C VAL A 69 4.31 -9.68 -6.39
N LEU A 70 4.63 -10.72 -7.14
CA LEU A 70 6.03 -11.13 -7.33
C LEU A 70 6.85 -10.08 -8.07
N LEU A 71 6.24 -9.39 -9.03
CA LEU A 71 6.86 -8.28 -9.76
C LEU A 71 7.15 -7.08 -8.85
N SER A 72 6.35 -6.85 -7.81
CA SER A 72 6.55 -5.73 -6.89
C SER A 72 7.63 -5.99 -5.83
N VAL A 73 7.94 -7.26 -5.52
CA VAL A 73 8.94 -7.62 -4.50
C VAL A 73 10.30 -6.94 -4.71
N PRO A 74 10.93 -6.97 -5.92
CA PRO A 74 12.22 -6.31 -6.13
C PRO A 74 12.16 -4.79 -5.91
N VAL A 75 11.09 -4.14 -6.35
CA VAL A 75 10.91 -2.69 -6.22
C VAL A 75 10.79 -2.31 -4.75
N ILE A 76 9.98 -3.05 -3.98
CA ILE A 76 9.81 -2.83 -2.54
C ILE A 76 11.14 -3.08 -1.82
N PHE A 77 11.87 -4.14 -2.18
CA PHE A 77 13.14 -4.46 -1.54
C PHE A 77 14.20 -3.37 -1.75
N ILE A 78 14.40 -2.90 -2.99
CA ILE A 78 15.37 -1.85 -3.30
C ILE A 78 15.02 -0.54 -2.57
N THR A 79 13.75 -0.13 -2.63
CA THR A 79 13.31 1.11 -1.98
C THR A 79 13.39 1.03 -0.46
N SER A 80 13.07 -0.13 0.12
CA SER A 80 13.18 -0.36 1.57
C SER A 80 14.63 -0.39 2.03
N PHE A 81 15.52 -0.99 1.24
CA PHE A 81 16.95 -1.01 1.52
C PHE A 81 17.58 0.39 1.47
N GLU A 82 17.26 1.19 0.46
CA GLU A 82 17.70 2.59 0.43
C GLU A 82 17.13 3.40 1.60
N MET A 83 15.85 3.22 1.92
CA MET A 83 15.23 3.93 3.04
C MET A 83 15.89 3.54 4.37
N TYR A 84 16.19 2.25 4.56
CA TYR A 84 16.92 1.76 5.72
C TYR A 84 18.29 2.44 5.86
N GLN A 85 19.08 2.47 4.78
CA GLN A 85 20.36 3.18 4.81
C GLN A 85 20.23 4.68 5.09
N ARG A 86 19.16 5.32 4.62
CA ARG A 86 18.89 6.74 4.91
C ARG A 86 18.53 6.96 6.37
N LEU A 87 17.74 6.07 6.97
CA LEU A 87 17.38 6.12 8.39
C LEU A 87 18.59 5.85 9.31
N GLU A 88 19.54 5.03 8.87
CA GLU A 88 20.81 4.81 9.57
C GLU A 88 21.85 5.92 9.34
N GLY A 89 21.52 6.94 8.52
CA GLY A 89 22.45 8.02 8.18
C GLY A 89 23.61 7.61 7.25
N GLN A 90 23.55 6.41 6.66
CA GLN A 90 24.58 5.90 5.74
C GLN A 90 24.39 6.39 4.29
N SER A 91 23.19 6.85 3.94
CA SER A 91 22.85 7.31 2.59
C SER A 91 22.10 8.62 2.62
N THR A 92 22.45 9.54 1.71
CA THR A 92 21.84 10.87 1.62
C THR A 92 21.19 11.07 0.26
N LYS A 93 20.12 11.88 0.23
CA LYS A 93 19.49 12.26 -1.03
C LYS A 93 20.50 13.06 -1.87
N LYS A 94 20.67 12.67 -3.13
CA LYS A 94 21.45 13.45 -4.10
C LYS A 94 20.74 14.77 -4.41
N ILE A 95 21.47 15.88 -4.26
CA ILE A 95 20.99 17.22 -4.59
C ILE A 95 21.27 17.50 -6.07
N GLN A 96 20.36 18.23 -6.71
CA GLN A 96 20.56 18.70 -8.07
C GLN A 96 21.78 19.63 -8.12
N GLN A 97 22.79 19.24 -8.91
CA GLN A 97 24.04 19.99 -9.00
C GLN A 97 24.01 21.10 -10.05
N GLY A 98 23.08 21.02 -11.01
CA GLY A 98 23.03 21.92 -12.14
C GLY A 98 21.82 21.66 -13.03
N GLU A 99 21.80 22.34 -14.16
CA GLU A 99 20.80 22.18 -15.21
C GLU A 99 21.46 22.00 -16.57
N LYS A 100 20.73 21.32 -17.46
CA LYS A 100 21.15 21.16 -18.85
C LYS A 100 20.59 22.30 -19.67
N LEU A 101 21.48 23.09 -20.27
CA LEU A 101 21.13 24.20 -21.15
C LEU A 101 20.51 23.68 -22.46
N PRO A 102 19.69 24.49 -23.14
CA PRO A 102 19.10 24.15 -24.44
C PRO A 102 20.16 23.76 -25.50
N ASN A 103 21.35 24.33 -25.34
CA ASN A 103 22.51 24.18 -26.20
C ASN A 103 23.25 22.85 -25.96
N GLY A 104 22.78 22.02 -25.02
CA GLY A 104 23.39 20.74 -24.64
C GLY A 104 24.51 20.84 -23.60
N GLY A 105 24.94 22.05 -23.22
CA GLY A 105 25.92 22.26 -22.15
C GLY A 105 25.30 22.07 -20.76
N ASN A 106 26.15 21.82 -19.76
CA ASN A 106 25.73 21.79 -18.36
C ASN A 106 26.08 23.12 -17.69
N ARG A 107 25.13 23.70 -16.97
CA ARG A 107 25.37 24.82 -16.04
C ARG A 107 25.35 24.25 -14.63
N ASP A 108 26.49 24.30 -13.96
CA ASP A 108 26.56 23.95 -12.54
C ASP A 108 25.95 25.08 -11.71
N PHE A 109 25.22 24.70 -10.67
CA PHE A 109 24.65 25.63 -9.72
C PHE A 109 25.68 26.01 -8.65
N ASP A 110 25.59 27.24 -8.16
CA ASP A 110 26.28 27.67 -6.96
C ASP A 110 25.63 27.07 -5.71
N GLU A 111 26.34 27.02 -4.58
CA GLU A 111 25.83 26.40 -3.33
C GLU A 111 24.50 27.02 -2.87
N ILE A 112 24.35 28.34 -3.02
CA ILE A 112 23.14 29.08 -2.67
C ILE A 112 21.98 28.70 -3.61
N GLU A 113 22.27 28.53 -4.89
CA GLU A 113 21.27 28.17 -5.91
C GLU A 113 20.79 26.73 -5.70
N LYS A 114 21.71 25.79 -5.43
CA LYS A 114 21.37 24.40 -5.04
C LYS A 114 20.40 24.37 -3.88
N TYR A 115 20.63 25.22 -2.87
CA TYR A 115 19.78 25.30 -1.69
C TYR A 115 18.39 25.88 -1.98
N LYS A 116 18.32 26.93 -2.82
CA LYS A 116 17.05 27.52 -3.23
C LYS A 116 16.20 26.53 -4.03
N VAL A 117 16.81 25.86 -5.00
CA VAL A 117 16.14 24.82 -5.83
C VAL A 117 15.65 23.67 -4.96
N GLU A 118 16.45 23.22 -3.99
CA GLU A 118 16.07 22.15 -3.07
C GLU A 118 14.87 22.57 -2.20
N LYS A 119 14.87 23.78 -1.63
CA LYS A 119 13.74 24.33 -0.87
C LYS A 119 12.45 24.44 -1.68
N GLU A 120 12.57 24.74 -2.97
CA GLU A 120 11.43 24.86 -3.87
C GLU A 120 10.87 23.50 -4.31
N SER A 121 11.63 22.42 -4.12
CA SER A 121 11.27 21.06 -4.52
C SER A 121 10.05 20.52 -3.76
N VAL A 122 9.23 19.71 -4.45
CA VAL A 122 8.07 19.04 -3.85
C VAL A 122 8.48 18.15 -2.68
N MET A 123 9.66 17.52 -2.79
CA MET A 123 10.16 16.62 -1.76
C MET A 123 10.47 17.37 -0.46
N TYR A 124 11.09 18.55 -0.56
CA TYR A 124 11.32 19.42 0.59
C TYR A 124 10.01 19.90 1.22
N LYS A 125 9.01 20.23 0.40
CA LYS A 125 7.68 20.67 0.88
C LYS A 125 6.91 19.56 1.60
N LEU A 126 7.06 18.30 1.21
CA LEU A 126 6.34 17.17 1.81
C LEU A 126 7.02 16.63 3.06
N PHE A 127 8.34 16.48 3.03
CA PHE A 127 9.08 15.81 4.09
C PHE A 127 9.76 16.79 5.07
N GLY A 128 9.76 18.08 4.74
CA GLY A 128 10.32 19.12 5.59
C GLY A 128 11.84 19.02 5.71
N ARG A 129 12.42 19.86 6.57
CA ARG A 129 13.87 20.02 6.74
C ARG A 129 14.57 18.74 7.22
N ASP A 130 13.90 17.97 8.08
CA ASP A 130 14.49 16.85 8.82
C ASP A 130 14.89 15.69 7.91
N PHE A 131 14.19 15.51 6.78
CA PHE A 131 14.56 14.54 5.75
C PHE A 131 15.87 14.87 5.04
N PHE A 132 16.33 16.12 5.08
CA PHE A 132 17.51 16.59 4.34
C PHE A 132 18.71 16.87 5.25
N LEU A 133 18.46 17.14 6.55
CA LEU A 133 19.50 17.42 7.54
C LEU A 133 20.44 16.23 7.74
N ASP A 134 19.98 14.99 7.67
CA ASP A 134 20.71 13.87 8.28
C ASP A 134 21.93 13.32 7.50
N GLY A 135 22.47 14.06 6.53
CA GLY A 135 23.83 13.72 6.06
C GLY A 135 24.53 14.64 5.07
N PHE A 136 23.93 15.74 4.61
CA PHE A 136 24.69 16.78 3.89
C PHE A 136 24.40 18.19 4.39
N THR A 137 23.16 18.51 4.81
CA THR A 137 22.82 19.86 5.27
C THR A 137 22.87 20.07 6.78
N SER A 138 23.00 19.03 7.62
CA SER A 138 23.19 19.22 9.08
C SER A 138 24.45 20.02 9.42
N LYS A 139 25.51 19.94 8.59
CA LYS A 139 26.73 20.72 8.81
C LYS A 139 26.66 22.16 8.28
N THR A 140 25.70 22.48 7.40
CA THR A 140 25.61 23.81 6.74
C THR A 140 24.33 24.59 7.08
N MET A 141 23.26 23.93 7.57
CA MET A 141 22.07 24.59 8.10
C MET A 141 22.28 24.95 9.57
N LYS A 142 22.71 26.20 9.83
CA LYS A 142 22.46 26.82 11.14
C LYS A 142 20.97 27.12 11.26
N ALA A 143 20.40 26.86 12.43
CA ALA A 143 18.97 26.99 12.72
C ALA A 143 18.45 28.45 12.73
N ASP A 144 19.29 29.44 12.40
CA ASP A 144 19.10 30.82 12.87
C ASP A 144 18.32 31.77 11.92
N ASN A 145 17.61 31.30 10.89
CA ASN A 145 16.98 32.21 9.91
C ASN A 145 15.45 32.10 9.72
N ASP A 146 14.75 31.18 10.39
CA ASP A 146 13.29 31.06 10.21
C ASP A 146 12.46 31.84 11.25
N ASP A 147 13.05 32.31 12.35
CA ASP A 147 12.34 33.06 13.41
C ASP A 147 12.28 34.58 13.21
N LYS A 148 12.81 35.13 12.11
CA LYS A 148 12.81 36.59 11.88
C LYS A 148 11.68 37.13 11.02
N ASN A 149 10.77 36.29 10.53
CA ASN A 149 9.64 36.72 9.69
C ASN A 149 8.29 36.12 10.12
N ARG A 150 8.03 36.09 11.43
CA ARG A 150 6.69 35.81 11.95
C ARG A 150 6.20 36.92 12.87
#